data_AF-A0AAE1WN54-F1
#
_entry.id   AF-A0AAE1WN54-F1
#
_cell.length_a   1.000
_cell.length_b   1.000
_cell.length_c   1.000
_cell.angle_alpha   90.00
_cell.angle_beta   90.00
_cell.angle_gamma   90.00
#
_symmetry.space_group_name_H-M   'P 1'
#
loop_
_entity.id
_entity.type
_entity.pdbx_description
1 polymer ?
#
loop_
_entity_poly.entity_id
_entity_poly.type
_entity_poly.pdbx_seq_one_letter_code
_entity_poly.pdbx_strand_id
1 'polypeptide(L)'
;MGWLPEILSDIPTRRNKKAGQVGILAFETAKTMSRLISLYKSLSDEEIIRLTKDVVKSEGVAFLNSRDEEFLLSLACAEKLEDLDRAAAAISRLGKKCSDSNLDRFDLVYMELKLGIVDFGKSDYGSRMTERKVQKMEKLVSATSSLHAALDALAEMEISERKVKEWKKGRMQLSNSNFDHFNQKIENHEGGPLTLGGLGLALRYANVILLAEKYLDSAASIGRYERESLYQMLTENLKALVRTKLSKNMKCKEDDALLADGWRGAMAEIMGWLAPMAHNTVRWQMERNVEKMKFDSKPGVLLLQTLHFSDKEKTEAAVAEVQGDPQCILMMHLPGSPEIPSNK
;
A
#
# COMPACT_ATOMS: atom_id res chain seq x y z
N MET A 1 63.24 -55.58 11.29
CA MET A 1 62.16 -55.61 12.29
C MET A 1 61.67 -54.18 12.47
N GLY A 2 60.56 -53.68 11.97
CA GLY A 2 59.44 -54.26 11.27
C GLY A 2 58.31 -53.20 11.26
N TRP A 3 57.68 -53.04 10.08
CA TRP A 3 56.27 -52.66 9.88
C TRP A 3 55.84 -51.21 10.17
N LEU A 4 55.60 -50.47 9.07
CA LEU A 4 54.49 -49.51 8.93
C LEU A 4 53.18 -50.30 8.72
N PRO A 5 52.01 -49.76 9.11
CA PRO A 5 51.25 -48.94 8.16
C PRO A 5 50.58 -47.68 8.73
N GLU A 6 50.22 -46.80 7.79
CA GLU A 6 49.43 -45.56 7.85
C GLU A 6 48.14 -45.67 8.68
N ILE A 7 47.63 -44.55 9.21
CA ILE A 7 46.32 -43.97 8.84
C ILE A 7 46.00 -42.69 9.66
N LEU A 8 45.61 -41.67 8.88
CA LEU A 8 44.87 -40.44 9.16
C LEU A 8 45.49 -39.30 9.98
N SER A 9 45.93 -38.32 9.20
CA SER A 9 46.02 -36.90 9.48
C SER A 9 44.69 -36.29 9.96
N ASP A 10 44.67 -35.74 11.17
CA ASP A 10 43.72 -34.69 11.56
C ASP A 10 44.23 -33.34 11.05
N ILE A 11 43.95 -33.08 9.76
CA ILE A 11 43.99 -31.72 9.21
C ILE A 11 42.68 -31.06 9.65
N PRO A 12 42.69 -29.87 10.29
CA PRO A 12 41.46 -29.16 10.58
C PRO A 12 40.78 -28.82 9.24
N THR A 13 39.73 -29.57 8.94
CA THR A 13 38.94 -29.38 7.74
C THR A 13 38.31 -27.99 7.84
N ARG A 14 38.88 -27.07 7.05
CA ARG A 14 38.30 -25.78 6.68
C ARG A 14 36.84 -26.04 6.34
N ARG A 15 35.92 -25.65 7.25
CA ARG A 15 34.47 -25.79 7.05
C ARG A 15 34.14 -25.23 5.68
N ASN A 16 33.82 -26.12 4.76
CA ASN A 16 33.43 -25.80 3.41
C ASN A 16 32.02 -25.19 3.51
N LYS A 17 31.94 -23.88 3.80
CA LYS A 17 30.71 -23.11 3.66
C LYS A 17 30.30 -23.26 2.20
N LYS A 18 29.25 -24.04 1.93
CA LYS A 18 28.62 -24.12 0.61
C LYS A 18 28.51 -22.70 0.07
N ALA A 19 29.09 -22.43 -1.10
CA ALA A 19 28.96 -21.15 -1.78
C ALA A 19 27.45 -20.88 -2.00
N GLY A 20 26.86 -20.12 -1.08
CA GLY A 20 25.41 -19.98 -0.99
C GLY A 20 24.91 -19.07 -2.09
N GLN A 21 24.05 -19.59 -2.97
CA GLN A 21 22.84 -18.98 -3.52
C GLN A 21 22.81 -17.43 -3.56
N VAL A 22 23.83 -16.81 -4.15
CA VAL A 22 24.02 -15.34 -4.17
C VAL A 22 22.86 -14.63 -4.88
N GLY A 23 22.28 -15.26 -5.91
CA GLY A 23 21.19 -14.68 -6.71
C GLY A 23 19.90 -14.42 -5.93
N ILE A 24 19.47 -15.35 -5.06
CA ILE A 24 18.23 -15.16 -4.28
C ILE A 24 18.41 -14.07 -3.22
N LEU A 25 19.61 -13.98 -2.62
CA LEU A 25 19.90 -12.99 -1.59
C LEU A 25 20.13 -11.59 -2.15
N ALA A 26 20.60 -11.45 -3.40
CA ALA A 26 20.80 -10.14 -4.04
C ALA A 26 19.49 -9.36 -4.13
N PHE A 27 18.41 -10.05 -4.50
CA PHE A 27 17.06 -9.53 -4.57
C PHE A 27 16.50 -9.07 -3.22
N GLU A 28 16.65 -9.90 -2.18
CA GLU A 28 16.26 -9.52 -0.82
C GLU A 28 17.11 -8.36 -0.27
N THR A 29 18.41 -8.36 -0.57
CA THR A 29 19.35 -7.32 -0.17
C THR A 29 18.99 -5.98 -0.82
N ALA A 30 18.73 -5.98 -2.12
CA ALA A 30 18.30 -4.79 -2.84
C ALA A 30 16.95 -4.25 -2.34
N LYS A 31 16.01 -5.13 -1.97
CA LYS A 31 14.76 -4.73 -1.33
C LYS A 31 14.98 -4.10 0.05
N THR A 32 15.90 -4.65 0.84
CA THR A 32 16.28 -4.06 2.13
C THR A 32 16.94 -2.69 1.94
N MET A 33 17.86 -2.58 0.97
CA MET A 33 18.51 -1.32 0.62
C MET A 33 17.51 -0.25 0.15
N SER A 34 16.54 -0.59 -0.71
CA SER A 34 15.54 0.37 -1.18
C SER A 34 14.68 0.92 -0.03
N ARG A 35 14.32 0.06 0.94
CA ARG A 35 13.61 0.48 2.17
C ARG A 35 14.45 1.43 3.02
N LEU A 36 15.74 1.15 3.20
CA LEU A 36 16.65 2.02 3.95
C LEU A 36 16.82 3.38 3.27
N ILE A 37 16.95 3.40 1.93
CA ILE A 37 17.05 4.65 1.16
C ILE A 37 15.75 5.45 1.29
N SER A 38 14.59 4.80 1.14
CA SER A 38 13.27 5.44 1.29
C SER A 38 13.11 6.05 2.69
N LEU A 39 13.44 5.29 3.74
CA LEU A 39 13.41 5.76 5.11
C LEU A 39 14.35 6.97 5.30
N TYR A 40 15.60 6.87 4.86
CA TYR A 40 16.56 7.96 4.93
C TYR A 40 16.05 9.24 4.26
N LYS A 41 15.48 9.15 3.06
CA LYS A 41 14.92 10.30 2.34
C LYS A 41 13.70 10.88 3.05
N SER A 42 12.86 10.03 3.65
CA SER A 42 11.65 10.46 4.37
C SER A 42 11.93 11.23 5.67
N LEU A 43 13.17 11.20 6.15
CA LEU A 43 13.63 11.93 7.33
C LEU A 43 14.32 13.26 6.98
N SER A 44 14.25 13.70 5.71
CA SER A 44 14.83 14.98 5.31
C SER A 44 13.99 16.15 5.83
N ASP A 45 14.62 17.30 6.01
CA ASP A 45 13.95 18.51 6.51
C ASP A 45 12.72 18.86 5.66
N GLU A 46 12.82 18.75 4.34
CA GLU A 46 11.72 18.98 3.41
C GLU A 46 10.53 18.04 3.66
N GLU A 47 10.80 16.75 3.87
CA GLU A 47 9.76 15.74 4.12
C GLU A 47 9.13 15.90 5.51
N ILE A 48 9.92 16.29 6.51
CA ILE A 48 9.44 16.60 7.86
C ILE A 48 8.57 17.86 7.84
N ILE A 49 8.97 18.89 7.09
CA ILE A 49 8.18 20.11 6.90
C ILE A 49 6.87 19.76 6.19
N ARG A 50 6.89 18.99 5.11
CA ARG A 50 5.69 18.53 4.41
C ARG A 50 4.77 17.73 5.34
N LEU A 51 5.33 16.83 6.15
CA LEU A 51 4.56 16.06 7.11
C LEU A 51 3.84 16.96 8.13
N THR A 52 4.58 17.88 8.73
CA THR A 52 4.06 18.74 9.82
C THR A 52 3.14 19.85 9.33
N LYS A 53 3.40 20.42 8.15
CA LYS A 53 2.64 21.57 7.64
C LYS A 53 1.50 21.21 6.71
N ASP A 54 1.65 20.16 5.91
CA ASP A 54 0.68 19.84 4.86
C ASP A 54 -0.13 18.61 5.22
N VAL A 55 0.56 17.51 5.58
CA VAL A 55 -0.09 16.21 5.78
C VAL A 55 -0.93 16.18 7.05
N VAL A 56 -0.32 16.49 8.20
CA VAL A 56 -1.00 16.49 9.51
C VAL A 56 -2.16 17.48 9.54
N LYS A 57 -2.05 18.58 8.79
CA LYS A 57 -3.07 19.64 8.73
C LYS A 57 -4.09 19.48 7.61
N SER A 58 -3.97 18.42 6.80
CA SER A 58 -4.93 18.16 5.73
C SER A 58 -6.30 17.85 6.31
N GLU A 59 -7.35 18.34 5.63
CA GLU A 59 -8.72 18.19 6.10
C GLU A 59 -9.14 16.73 6.26
N GLY A 60 -8.76 15.85 5.32
CA GLY A 60 -9.06 14.43 5.40
C GLY A 60 -8.44 13.75 6.62
N VAL A 61 -7.21 14.10 6.98
CA VAL A 61 -6.54 13.58 8.18
C VAL A 61 -7.18 14.14 9.45
N ALA A 62 -7.41 15.46 9.49
CA ALA A 62 -8.00 16.13 10.64
C ALA A 62 -9.46 15.69 10.93
N PHE A 63 -10.23 15.43 9.87
CA PHE A 63 -11.63 15.04 9.95
C PHE A 63 -11.79 13.55 10.26
N LEU A 64 -11.14 12.68 9.48
CA LEU A 64 -11.34 11.23 9.56
C LEU A 64 -10.55 10.58 10.69
N ASN A 65 -9.33 11.06 10.97
CA ASN A 65 -8.43 10.39 11.90
C ASN A 65 -8.41 11.09 13.27
N SER A 66 -7.79 12.27 13.36
CA SER A 66 -7.67 13.03 14.60
C SER A 66 -7.28 14.48 14.32
N ARG A 67 -7.63 15.41 15.23
CA ARG A 67 -7.14 16.80 15.22
C ARG A 67 -5.92 17.02 16.12
N ASP A 68 -5.52 16.00 16.87
CA ASP A 68 -4.35 16.04 17.74
C ASP A 68 -3.07 15.82 16.91
N GLU A 69 -2.32 16.91 16.68
CA GLU A 69 -1.09 16.88 15.89
C GLU A 69 0.00 16.02 16.55
N GLU A 70 0.11 16.01 17.88
CA GLU A 70 1.12 15.22 18.60
C GLU A 70 0.82 13.72 18.44
N PHE A 71 -0.45 13.34 18.58
CA PHE A 71 -0.89 11.98 18.31
C PHE A 71 -0.61 11.56 16.85
N LEU A 72 -0.93 12.39 15.86
CA LEU A 72 -0.68 12.08 14.45
C LEU A 72 0.82 11.95 14.12
N LEU A 73 1.66 12.81 14.70
CA LEU A 73 3.11 12.70 14.56
C LEU A 73 3.65 11.45 15.24
N SER A 74 3.08 11.04 16.38
CA SER A 74 3.44 9.80 17.05
C SER A 74 3.11 8.57 16.18
N LEU A 75 1.97 8.57 15.47
CA LEU A 75 1.61 7.52 14.52
C LEU A 75 2.60 7.45 13.35
N ALA A 76 2.98 8.61 12.79
CA ALA A 76 3.96 8.68 11.73
C ALA A 76 5.32 8.12 12.19
N CYS A 77 5.78 8.51 13.39
CA CYS A 77 7.03 8.02 13.97
C CYS A 77 6.99 6.51 14.23
N ALA A 78 5.88 6.01 14.76
CA ALA A 78 5.68 4.59 15.00
C ALA A 78 5.76 3.78 13.70
N GLU A 79 5.12 4.23 12.62
CA GLU A 79 5.19 3.57 11.30
C GLU A 79 6.63 3.58 10.74
N LYS A 80 7.35 4.70 10.83
CA LYS A 80 8.75 4.78 10.39
C LYS A 80 9.66 3.86 11.21
N LEU A 81 9.45 3.78 12.51
CA LEU A 81 10.19 2.88 13.39
C LEU A 81 9.91 1.42 13.07
N GLU A 82 8.67 1.07 12.75
CA GLU A 82 8.30 -0.27 12.32
C GLU A 82 8.96 -0.64 10.98
N ASP A 83 9.04 0.30 10.04
CA ASP A 83 9.79 0.10 8.79
C ASP A 83 11.29 -0.08 9.01
N LEU A 84 11.87 0.65 9.97
CA LEU A 84 13.26 0.45 10.41
C LEU A 84 13.44 -0.93 11.06
N ASP A 85 12.53 -1.36 11.93
CA ASP A 85 12.56 -2.68 12.58
C ASP A 85 12.53 -3.81 11.54
N ARG A 86 11.70 -3.68 10.50
CA ARG A 86 11.64 -4.64 9.39
C ARG A 86 12.96 -4.71 8.61
N ALA A 87 13.57 -3.55 8.33
CA ALA A 87 14.87 -3.50 7.66
C ALA A 87 15.97 -4.08 8.55
N ALA A 88 15.98 -3.74 9.84
CA ALA A 88 16.90 -4.25 10.83
C ALA A 88 16.80 -5.79 10.95
N ALA A 89 15.60 -6.35 11.02
CA ALA A 89 15.40 -7.79 11.05
C ALA A 89 15.95 -8.50 9.79
N ALA A 90 15.78 -7.90 8.60
CA ALA A 90 16.38 -8.40 7.38
C ALA A 90 17.91 -8.32 7.41
N ILE A 91 18.48 -7.21 7.89
CA ILE A 91 19.92 -7.04 8.08
C ILE A 91 20.46 -8.07 9.07
N SER A 92 19.81 -8.30 10.22
CA SER A 92 20.24 -9.33 11.19
C SER A 92 20.29 -10.72 10.54
N ARG A 93 19.30 -11.06 9.73
CA ARG A 93 19.26 -12.34 9.00
C ARG A 93 20.36 -12.46 7.95
N LEU A 94 20.71 -11.37 7.27
CA LEU A 94 21.83 -11.32 6.33
C LEU A 94 23.18 -11.36 7.07
N GLY A 95 23.31 -10.63 8.18
CA GLY A 95 24.49 -10.52 9.03
C GLY A 95 24.94 -11.87 9.61
N LYS A 96 24.00 -12.72 10.02
CA LYS A 96 24.26 -14.12 10.45
C LYS A 96 24.94 -14.99 9.36
N LYS A 97 24.87 -14.56 8.09
CA LYS A 97 25.54 -15.24 6.96
C LYS A 97 26.88 -14.61 6.60
N CYS A 98 27.23 -13.46 7.17
CA CYS A 98 28.50 -12.77 6.93
C CYS A 98 29.67 -13.49 7.62
N SER A 99 30.88 -13.23 7.13
CA SER A 99 32.11 -13.72 7.77
C SER A 99 32.59 -12.80 8.89
N ASP A 100 32.06 -11.57 8.95
CA ASP A 100 32.37 -10.59 10.00
C ASP A 100 31.52 -10.86 11.24
N SER A 101 32.17 -11.23 12.34
CA SER A 101 31.52 -11.56 13.62
C SER A 101 30.81 -10.36 14.26
N ASN A 102 31.17 -9.12 13.88
CA ASN A 102 30.48 -7.93 14.37
C ASN A 102 29.07 -7.80 13.77
N LEU A 103 28.86 -8.31 12.55
CA LEU A 103 27.56 -8.28 11.87
C LEU A 103 26.63 -9.41 12.32
N ASP A 104 27.17 -10.48 12.89
CA ASP A 104 26.39 -11.60 13.44
C ASP A 104 25.52 -11.18 14.64
N ARG A 105 25.95 -10.15 15.38
CA ARG A 105 25.28 -9.62 16.59
C ARG A 105 24.56 -8.29 16.36
N PHE A 106 24.25 -7.97 15.11
CA PHE A 106 23.59 -6.71 14.76
C PHE A 106 22.22 -6.56 15.45
N ASP A 107 21.49 -7.65 15.67
CA ASP A 107 20.22 -7.66 16.40
C ASP A 107 20.35 -7.14 17.84
N LEU A 108 21.40 -7.55 18.55
CA LEU A 108 21.69 -7.06 19.90
C LEU A 108 22.03 -5.57 19.91
N VAL A 109 22.90 -5.13 19.00
CA VAL A 109 23.29 -3.71 18.89
C VAL A 109 22.09 -2.82 18.57
N TYR A 110 21.24 -3.26 17.64
CA TYR A 110 20.02 -2.54 17.27
C TYR A 110 19.02 -2.48 18.44
N MET A 111 18.87 -3.57 19.20
CA MET A 111 18.01 -3.59 20.39
C MET A 111 18.51 -2.64 21.47
N GLU A 112 19.81 -2.66 21.77
CA GLU A 112 20.44 -1.75 22.74
C GLU A 112 20.29 -0.28 22.33
N LEU A 113 20.42 0.01 21.02
CA LEU A 113 20.14 1.33 20.46
C LEU A 113 18.68 1.74 20.69
N LYS A 114 17.72 0.86 20.38
CA LYS A 114 16.29 1.13 20.53
C LYS A 114 15.89 1.38 22.00
N LEU A 115 16.60 0.74 22.94
CA LEU A 115 16.43 0.95 24.38
C LEU A 115 17.16 2.19 24.92
N GLY A 116 17.92 2.91 24.08
CA GLY A 116 18.71 4.07 24.50
C GLY A 116 19.92 3.72 25.38
N ILE A 117 20.35 2.45 25.39
CA ILE A 117 21.52 1.97 26.15
C ILE A 117 22.81 2.41 25.45
N VAL A 118 22.78 2.43 24.11
CA VAL A 118 23.89 2.89 23.26
C VAL A 118 23.50 4.21 22.60
N ASP A 119 24.29 5.25 22.84
CA ASP A 119 24.17 6.53 22.14
C ASP A 119 25.20 6.60 21.00
N PHE A 120 24.72 6.76 19.76
CA PHE A 120 25.59 7.00 18.60
C PHE A 120 26.00 8.48 18.45
N GLY A 121 25.63 9.34 19.40
CA GLY A 121 25.88 10.77 19.39
C GLY A 121 24.97 11.49 18.39
N LYS A 122 25.29 12.76 18.09
CA LYS A 122 24.58 13.53 17.06
C LYS A 122 24.66 12.76 15.73
N SER A 123 23.51 12.29 15.26
CA SER A 123 23.35 11.57 14.00
C SER A 123 24.05 12.32 12.87
N ASP A 124 24.97 11.64 12.17
CA ASP A 124 25.65 12.13 10.96
C ASP A 124 24.69 12.08 9.73
N TYR A 125 23.40 12.37 9.98
CA TYR A 125 22.36 12.48 8.97
C TYR A 125 22.68 13.64 8.03
N GLY A 126 22.52 13.45 6.73
CA GLY A 126 22.90 14.45 5.73
C GLY A 126 24.41 14.65 5.58
N SER A 127 25.24 13.85 6.25
CA SER A 127 26.69 13.96 6.06
C SER A 127 27.11 13.45 4.69
N ARG A 128 28.21 14.01 4.19
CA ARG A 128 28.82 13.57 2.93
C ARG A 128 29.15 12.07 2.93
N MET A 129 29.48 11.49 4.08
CA MET A 129 29.79 10.06 4.18
C MET A 129 28.53 9.20 4.12
N THR A 130 27.46 9.62 4.80
CA THR A 130 26.16 8.95 4.75
C THR A 130 25.56 9.04 3.35
N GLU A 131 25.59 10.20 2.71
CA GLU A 131 25.13 10.40 1.32
C GLU A 131 25.88 9.49 0.32
N ARG A 132 27.21 9.37 0.45
CA ARG A 132 28.01 8.46 -0.39
C ARG A 132 27.59 6.99 -0.21
N LYS A 133 27.24 6.57 1.02
CA LYS A 133 26.73 5.22 1.28
C LYS A 133 25.34 5.03 0.65
N VAL A 134 24.46 6.02 0.76
CA VAL A 134 23.13 6.03 0.12
C VAL A 134 23.26 5.93 -1.40
N GLN A 135 24.11 6.74 -2.04
CA GLN A 135 24.35 6.68 -3.49
C GLN A 135 24.90 5.32 -3.96
N LYS A 136 25.73 4.66 -3.14
CA LYS A 136 26.19 3.29 -3.44
C LYS A 136 25.05 2.29 -3.37
N MET A 137 24.20 2.39 -2.35
CA MET A 137 23.01 1.54 -2.25
C MET A 137 22.07 1.78 -3.44
N GLU A 138 21.82 3.02 -3.83
CA GLU A 138 21.00 3.35 -5.01
C GLU A 138 21.52 2.69 -6.28
N LYS A 139 22.83 2.75 -6.54
CA LYS A 139 23.46 2.09 -7.70
C LYS A 139 23.24 0.57 -7.68
N LEU A 140 23.40 -0.08 -6.53
CA LEU A 140 23.19 -1.52 -6.38
C LEU A 140 21.72 -1.92 -6.57
N VAL A 141 20.81 -1.11 -6.02
CA VAL A 141 19.36 -1.27 -6.18
C VAL A 141 18.97 -1.12 -7.64
N SER A 142 19.47 -0.11 -8.35
CA SER A 142 19.23 0.08 -9.79
C SER A 142 19.73 -1.10 -10.61
N ALA A 143 20.97 -1.56 -10.38
CA ALA A 143 21.53 -2.72 -11.10
C ALA A 143 20.70 -4.00 -10.87
N THR A 144 20.24 -4.21 -9.64
CA THR A 144 19.41 -5.38 -9.29
C THR A 144 18.00 -5.28 -9.87
N SER A 145 17.45 -4.07 -9.97
CA SER A 145 16.18 -3.83 -10.66
C SER A 145 16.29 -4.12 -12.16
N SER A 146 17.37 -3.72 -12.81
CA SER A 146 17.62 -4.06 -14.22
C SER A 146 17.79 -5.57 -14.43
N LEU A 147 18.48 -6.24 -13.51
CA LEU A 147 18.59 -7.70 -13.52
C LEU A 147 17.20 -8.36 -13.38
N HIS A 148 16.37 -7.88 -12.46
CA HIS A 148 15.02 -8.43 -12.27
C HIS A 148 14.17 -8.28 -13.54
N ALA A 149 14.15 -7.08 -14.15
CA ALA A 149 13.43 -6.84 -15.39
C ALA A 149 13.92 -7.73 -16.55
N ALA A 150 15.22 -7.97 -16.64
CA ALA A 150 15.78 -8.87 -17.65
C ALA A 150 15.37 -10.34 -17.42
N LEU A 151 15.28 -10.79 -16.16
CA LEU A 151 14.79 -12.12 -15.82
C LEU A 151 13.31 -12.28 -16.15
N ASP A 152 12.48 -11.27 -15.89
CA ASP A 152 11.06 -11.28 -16.22
C ASP A 152 10.85 -11.36 -17.75
N ALA A 153 11.57 -10.53 -18.51
CA ALA A 153 11.53 -10.56 -19.97
C ALA A 153 11.98 -11.92 -20.54
N LEU A 154 12.99 -12.55 -19.94
CA LEU A 154 13.42 -13.89 -20.32
C LEU A 154 12.33 -14.93 -20.03
N ALA A 155 11.68 -14.87 -18.87
CA ALA A 155 10.60 -15.78 -18.52
C ALA A 155 9.39 -15.65 -19.47
N GLU A 156 9.03 -14.43 -19.85
CA GLU A 156 7.98 -14.16 -20.85
C GLU A 156 8.35 -14.73 -22.23
N MET A 157 9.61 -14.58 -22.65
CA MET A 157 10.11 -15.13 -23.90
C MET A 157 10.08 -16.66 -23.89
N GLU A 158 10.51 -17.31 -22.81
CA GLU A 158 10.44 -18.77 -22.66
C GLU A 158 9.01 -19.30 -22.68
N ILE A 159 8.07 -18.61 -22.03
CA ILE A 159 6.63 -18.96 -22.07
C ILE A 159 6.11 -18.85 -23.50
N SER A 160 6.49 -17.79 -24.21
CA SER A 160 6.10 -17.56 -25.61
C SER A 160 6.68 -18.64 -26.53
N GLU A 161 7.94 -19.04 -26.33
CA GLU A 161 8.58 -20.12 -27.08
C GLU A 161 7.90 -21.47 -26.83
N ARG A 162 7.54 -21.76 -25.57
CA ARG A 162 6.76 -22.96 -25.21
C ARG A 162 5.41 -22.97 -25.90
N LYS A 163 4.69 -21.83 -25.91
CA LYS A 163 3.42 -21.68 -26.63
C LYS A 163 3.60 -21.92 -28.13
N VAL A 164 4.64 -21.36 -28.76
CA VAL A 164 4.93 -21.59 -30.19
C VAL A 164 5.25 -23.06 -30.47
N LYS A 165 5.98 -23.75 -29.58
CA LYS A 165 6.25 -25.19 -29.69
C LYS A 165 4.99 -26.04 -29.53
N GLU A 166 4.07 -25.66 -28.66
CA GLU A 166 2.75 -26.30 -28.46
C GLU A 166 1.81 -26.06 -29.65
N TRP A 167 1.82 -24.84 -30.21
CA TRP A 167 1.10 -24.49 -31.44
C TRP A 167 1.54 -25.36 -32.62
N LYS A 168 2.86 -25.57 -32.77
CA LYS A 168 3.42 -26.48 -33.78
C LYS A 168 3.04 -27.95 -33.55
N LYS A 169 2.61 -28.33 -32.35
CA LYS A 169 2.17 -29.69 -31.99
C LYS A 169 0.65 -29.89 -31.99
N GLY A 170 -0.13 -28.86 -32.36
CA GLY A 170 -1.58 -28.98 -32.57
C GLY A 170 -2.42 -29.20 -31.30
N ARG A 171 -1.91 -28.92 -30.10
CA ARG A 171 -2.69 -28.98 -28.85
C ARG A 171 -2.96 -27.58 -28.33
N MET A 172 -4.20 -27.11 -28.43
CA MET A 172 -4.64 -25.88 -27.78
C MET A 172 -5.72 -26.20 -26.75
N GLN A 173 -5.41 -26.02 -25.47
CA GLN A 173 -6.37 -25.90 -24.38
C GLN A 173 -6.28 -24.45 -23.89
N LEU A 174 -7.39 -23.71 -23.94
CA LEU A 174 -7.52 -22.39 -23.35
C LEU A 174 -7.86 -22.56 -21.87
N SER A 175 -6.87 -22.56 -20.99
CA SER A 175 -7.13 -22.48 -19.56
C SER A 175 -7.29 -21.00 -19.14
N ASN A 176 -8.54 -20.55 -19.04
CA ASN A 176 -8.89 -19.37 -18.25
C ASN A 176 -8.84 -19.74 -16.77
N SER A 177 -7.66 -19.66 -16.18
CA SER A 177 -7.51 -19.61 -14.72
C SER A 177 -6.68 -18.38 -14.43
N ASN A 178 -7.33 -17.34 -13.92
CA ASN A 178 -6.74 -16.28 -13.07
C ASN A 178 -7.83 -15.25 -12.74
N PHE A 179 -8.83 -15.65 -11.95
CA PHE A 179 -9.70 -14.69 -11.26
C PHE A 179 -9.85 -14.97 -9.75
N ASP A 180 -9.44 -16.16 -9.26
CA ASP A 180 -9.71 -16.58 -7.88
C ASP A 180 -8.50 -16.53 -6.92
N HIS A 181 -7.51 -15.69 -7.17
CA HIS A 181 -6.34 -15.58 -6.28
C HIS A 181 -6.02 -14.16 -5.81
N PHE A 182 -7.05 -13.37 -5.44
CA PHE A 182 -6.83 -12.05 -4.86
C PHE A 182 -7.61 -11.74 -3.57
N ASN A 183 -8.39 -12.70 -3.06
CA ASN A 183 -9.21 -12.50 -1.85
C ASN A 183 -8.69 -13.25 -0.61
N GLN A 184 -7.45 -13.73 -0.60
CA GLN A 184 -6.91 -14.49 0.54
C GLN A 184 -5.59 -13.92 1.06
N LYS A 185 -5.63 -12.70 1.63
CA LYS A 185 -4.79 -12.25 2.76
C LYS A 185 -5.07 -10.77 3.05
N ILE A 186 -6.21 -10.48 3.67
CA ILE A 186 -6.36 -9.23 4.43
C ILE A 186 -6.71 -9.64 5.84
N GLU A 187 -5.70 -10.00 6.61
CA GLU A 187 -5.82 -10.12 8.06
C GLU A 187 -4.57 -9.57 8.73
N ASN A 188 -4.84 -8.69 9.69
CA ASN A 188 -4.07 -8.34 10.87
C ASN A 188 -2.97 -7.29 10.70
N HIS A 189 -3.37 -6.02 10.76
CA HIS A 189 -2.63 -5.00 11.52
C HIS A 189 -3.65 -4.27 12.43
N GLU A 190 -3.35 -4.21 13.73
CA GLU A 190 -4.23 -3.73 14.80
C GLU A 190 -4.45 -2.22 14.72
N GLY A 191 -5.57 -1.81 14.12
CA GLY A 191 -6.24 -0.56 14.43
C GLY A 191 -7.29 -0.80 15.51
N GLY A 192 -7.59 0.21 16.34
CA GLY A 192 -8.67 0.12 17.33
C GLY A 192 -10.01 -0.33 16.69
N PRO A 193 -10.93 -0.94 17.47
CA PRO A 193 -12.09 -1.71 16.97
C PRO A 193 -13.12 -0.92 16.13
N LEU A 194 -12.92 0.38 15.93
CA LEU A 194 -13.81 1.30 15.21
C LEU A 194 -13.17 1.95 13.98
N THR A 195 -11.91 1.62 13.67
CA THR A 195 -11.20 2.14 12.50
C THR A 195 -11.38 1.25 11.26
N LEU A 196 -11.43 1.84 10.07
CA LEU A 196 -11.57 1.05 8.83
C LEU A 196 -10.39 0.09 8.59
N GLY A 197 -9.18 0.44 9.06
CA GLY A 197 -8.00 -0.41 9.02
C GLY A 197 -8.11 -1.63 9.93
N GLY A 198 -8.49 -1.42 11.20
CA GLY A 198 -8.70 -2.50 12.17
C GLY A 198 -9.80 -3.48 11.77
N LEU A 199 -10.81 -3.00 11.01
CA LEU A 199 -11.89 -3.82 10.47
C LEU A 199 -11.58 -4.46 9.10
N GLY A 200 -10.40 -4.21 8.52
CA GLY A 200 -10.04 -4.71 7.19
C GLY A 200 -10.85 -4.11 6.03
N LEU A 201 -11.48 -2.95 6.24
CA LEU A 201 -12.40 -2.30 5.29
C LEU A 201 -11.74 -1.18 4.47
N ALA A 202 -10.58 -0.67 4.88
CA ALA A 202 -9.93 0.50 4.27
C ALA A 202 -9.82 0.42 2.73
N LEU A 203 -9.36 -0.72 2.18
CA LEU A 203 -9.23 -0.90 0.73
C LEU A 203 -10.58 -0.95 -0.01
N ARG A 204 -11.60 -1.56 0.62
CA ARG A 204 -12.95 -1.62 0.04
C ARG A 204 -13.55 -0.23 -0.04
N TYR A 205 -13.43 0.55 1.03
CA TYR A 205 -13.90 1.94 1.07
C TYR A 205 -13.14 2.83 0.09
N ALA A 206 -11.82 2.67 -0.03
CA ALA A 206 -11.03 3.39 -1.01
C ALA A 206 -11.53 3.14 -2.44
N ASN A 207 -11.78 1.88 -2.82
CA ASN A 207 -12.30 1.54 -4.15
C ASN A 207 -13.68 2.15 -4.41
N VAL A 208 -14.57 2.19 -3.40
CA VAL A 208 -15.88 2.84 -3.51
C VAL A 208 -15.73 4.35 -3.74
N ILE A 209 -14.87 5.02 -2.98
CA ILE A 209 -14.62 6.46 -3.10
C ILE A 209 -14.02 6.81 -4.47
N LEU A 210 -13.01 6.08 -4.93
CA LEU A 210 -12.38 6.29 -6.24
C LEU A 210 -13.35 6.07 -7.39
N LEU A 211 -14.24 5.09 -7.22
CA LEU A 211 -15.28 4.85 -8.20
C LEU A 211 -16.29 6.01 -8.23
N ALA A 212 -16.68 6.55 -7.06
CA ALA A 212 -17.52 7.75 -6.96
C ALA A 212 -16.87 8.99 -7.59
N GLU A 213 -15.57 9.22 -7.37
CA GLU A 213 -14.79 10.31 -7.98
C GLU A 213 -14.87 10.26 -9.51
N LYS A 214 -14.60 9.09 -10.09
CA LYS A 214 -14.67 8.87 -11.53
C LYS A 214 -16.03 9.23 -12.12
N TYR A 215 -17.11 9.02 -11.36
CA TYR A 215 -18.46 9.36 -11.81
C TYR A 215 -18.77 10.85 -11.74
N LEU A 216 -18.19 11.56 -10.77
CA LEU A 216 -18.29 13.03 -10.72
C LEU A 216 -17.55 13.69 -11.88
N ASP A 217 -16.43 13.11 -12.30
CA ASP A 217 -15.67 13.60 -13.45
C ASP A 217 -16.34 13.25 -14.79
N SER A 218 -17.13 12.18 -14.83
CA SER A 218 -17.85 11.78 -16.04
C SER A 218 -19.21 12.47 -16.13
N ALA A 219 -19.35 13.45 -17.02
CA ALA A 219 -20.65 14.07 -17.36
C ALA A 219 -21.65 13.12 -18.08
N ALA A 220 -21.40 11.80 -18.07
CA ALA A 220 -22.17 10.80 -18.78
C ALA A 220 -23.19 10.11 -17.86
N SER A 221 -24.40 9.86 -18.36
CA SER A 221 -25.42 9.10 -17.64
C SER A 221 -24.95 7.66 -17.39
N ILE A 222 -24.87 7.25 -16.13
CA ILE A 222 -24.44 5.90 -15.75
C ILE A 222 -25.49 4.87 -16.20
N GLY A 223 -25.06 3.85 -16.96
CA GLY A 223 -25.93 2.76 -17.43
C GLY A 223 -26.42 1.85 -16.30
N ARG A 224 -27.52 1.12 -16.54
CA ARG A 224 -28.18 0.28 -15.52
C ARG A 224 -27.28 -0.83 -14.94
N TYR A 225 -26.35 -1.35 -15.74
CA TYR A 225 -25.42 -2.41 -15.33
C TYR A 225 -24.30 -1.88 -14.43
N GLU A 226 -23.74 -0.71 -14.78
CA GLU A 226 -22.72 -0.02 -14.00
C GLU A 226 -23.27 0.38 -12.62
N ARG A 227 -24.55 0.76 -12.54
CA ARG A 227 -25.26 1.08 -11.29
C ARG A 227 -25.44 -0.11 -10.37
N GLU A 228 -25.86 -1.24 -10.91
CA GLU A 228 -26.01 -2.46 -10.14
C GLU A 228 -24.65 -2.93 -9.62
N SER A 229 -23.61 -2.91 -10.47
CA SER A 229 -22.23 -3.25 -10.07
C SER A 229 -21.71 -2.33 -8.95
N LEU A 230 -21.96 -1.02 -9.06
CA LEU A 230 -21.68 -0.02 -8.03
C LEU A 230 -22.34 -0.36 -6.71
N TYR A 231 -23.66 -0.58 -6.74
CA TYR A 231 -24.43 -0.86 -5.54
C TYR A 231 -23.97 -2.16 -4.87
N GLN A 232 -23.62 -3.18 -5.66
CA GLN A 232 -23.06 -4.44 -5.16
C GLN A 232 -21.67 -4.28 -4.51
N MET A 233 -20.88 -3.28 -4.93
CA MET A 233 -19.58 -2.97 -4.33
C MET A 233 -19.69 -2.24 -2.97
N LEU A 234 -20.83 -1.58 -2.70
CA LEU A 234 -21.09 -0.93 -1.42
C LEU A 234 -21.21 -1.97 -0.30
N THR A 235 -20.63 -1.68 0.87
CA THR A 235 -20.90 -2.46 2.07
C THR A 235 -22.37 -2.35 2.49
N GLU A 236 -22.91 -3.34 3.20
CA GLU A 236 -24.33 -3.38 3.61
C GLU A 236 -24.78 -2.14 4.40
N ASN A 237 -23.87 -1.54 5.19
CA ASN A 237 -24.15 -0.30 5.92
C ASN A 237 -24.30 0.89 4.98
N LEU A 238 -23.38 1.06 4.03
CA LEU A 238 -23.48 2.09 2.98
C LEU A 238 -24.74 1.90 2.13
N LYS A 239 -25.07 0.67 1.75
CA LYS A 239 -26.34 0.36 1.06
C LYS A 239 -27.56 0.80 1.88
N ALA A 240 -27.56 0.58 3.20
CA ALA A 240 -28.64 1.00 4.08
C ALA A 240 -28.74 2.53 4.22
N LEU A 241 -27.60 3.21 4.31
CA LEU A 241 -27.52 4.66 4.46
C LEU A 241 -27.93 5.38 3.17
N VAL A 242 -27.50 4.88 2.02
CA VAL A 242 -27.93 5.34 0.69
C VAL A 242 -29.43 5.16 0.50
N ARG A 243 -30.00 4.00 0.83
CA ARG A 243 -31.46 3.77 0.79
C ARG A 243 -32.23 4.75 1.67
N THR A 244 -31.71 5.01 2.87
CA THR A 244 -32.34 5.94 3.82
C THR A 244 -32.28 7.38 3.32
N LYS A 245 -31.16 7.81 2.72
CA LYS A 245 -31.04 9.15 2.10
C LYS A 245 -31.89 9.29 0.84
N LEU A 246 -31.89 8.30 -0.06
CA LEU A 246 -32.75 8.24 -1.25
C LEU A 246 -34.24 8.36 -0.89
N SER A 247 -34.70 7.59 0.09
CA SER A 247 -36.10 7.61 0.53
C SER A 247 -36.54 8.92 1.21
N LYS A 248 -35.61 9.63 1.88
CA LYS A 248 -35.86 10.96 2.46
C LYS A 248 -35.92 12.03 1.38
N ASN A 249 -35.04 11.96 0.38
CA ASN A 249 -34.97 12.96 -0.70
C ASN A 249 -36.13 12.84 -1.70
N MET A 250 -36.67 11.64 -1.95
CA MET A 250 -37.92 11.46 -2.73
C MET A 250 -39.15 12.17 -2.12
N LYS A 251 -39.09 12.57 -0.84
CA LYS A 251 -40.18 13.29 -0.15
C LYS A 251 -40.07 14.81 -0.24
N CYS A 252 -38.92 15.37 -0.65
CA CYS A 252 -38.76 16.81 -0.90
C CYS A 252 -38.95 17.10 -2.39
N LYS A 253 -40.12 17.61 -2.76
CA LYS A 253 -40.40 18.19 -4.07
C LYS A 253 -40.40 19.70 -3.94
N GLU A 254 -39.29 20.38 -4.24
CA GLU A 254 -39.29 21.76 -4.76
C GLU A 254 -37.87 22.24 -5.12
N ASP A 255 -37.77 22.77 -6.35
CA ASP A 255 -36.69 23.54 -7.00
C ASP A 255 -35.35 22.84 -7.37
N ASP A 256 -35.41 22.03 -8.43
CA ASP A 256 -34.40 21.05 -8.84
C ASP A 256 -33.09 21.61 -9.45
N ALA A 257 -33.03 22.86 -9.91
CA ALA A 257 -31.86 23.38 -10.65
C ALA A 257 -30.84 24.11 -9.77
N LEU A 258 -31.29 24.98 -8.86
CA LEU A 258 -30.43 25.73 -7.95
C LEU A 258 -29.91 24.86 -6.79
N LEU A 259 -30.72 23.88 -6.36
CA LEU A 259 -30.28 22.88 -5.39
C LEU A 259 -29.16 22.03 -6.00
N ALA A 260 -29.34 21.49 -7.22
CA ALA A 260 -28.36 20.61 -7.85
C ALA A 260 -26.95 21.23 -7.99
N ASP A 261 -26.86 22.54 -8.20
CA ASP A 261 -25.57 23.24 -8.27
C ASP A 261 -24.91 23.39 -6.89
N GLY A 262 -25.69 23.70 -5.84
CA GLY A 262 -25.21 23.72 -4.46
C GLY A 262 -24.75 22.33 -3.96
N TRP A 263 -25.41 21.26 -4.38
CA TRP A 263 -25.02 19.87 -4.07
C TRP A 263 -23.75 19.46 -4.80
N ARG A 264 -23.57 19.84 -6.08
CA ARG A 264 -22.31 19.60 -6.81
C ARG A 264 -21.13 20.31 -6.14
N GLY A 265 -21.35 21.53 -5.64
CA GLY A 265 -20.36 22.27 -4.86
C GLY A 265 -19.96 21.55 -3.57
N ALA A 266 -20.93 21.15 -2.75
CA ALA A 266 -20.67 20.40 -1.51
C ALA A 266 -20.00 19.04 -1.76
N MET A 267 -20.38 18.36 -2.85
CA MET A 267 -19.80 17.10 -3.29
C MET A 267 -18.33 17.27 -3.72
N ALA A 268 -18.03 18.31 -4.50
CA ALA A 268 -16.67 18.64 -4.89
C ALA A 268 -15.80 19.02 -3.68
N GLU A 269 -16.37 19.70 -2.68
CA GLU A 269 -15.70 20.03 -1.43
C GLU A 269 -15.33 18.77 -0.64
N ILE A 270 -16.29 17.87 -0.40
CA ILE A 270 -16.05 16.61 0.32
C ILE A 270 -15.05 15.72 -0.43
N MET A 271 -15.20 15.60 -1.75
CA MET A 271 -14.28 14.79 -2.57
C MET A 271 -12.88 15.41 -2.68
N GLY A 272 -12.77 16.73 -2.55
CA GLY A 272 -11.49 17.45 -2.54
C GLY A 272 -10.52 16.96 -1.47
N TRP A 273 -11.03 16.49 -0.31
CA TRP A 273 -10.20 15.90 0.75
C TRP A 273 -10.36 14.39 0.90
N LEU A 274 -11.50 13.81 0.51
CA LEU A 274 -11.75 12.37 0.65
C LEU A 274 -11.07 11.53 -0.45
N ALA A 275 -11.06 12.01 -1.70
CA ALA A 275 -10.43 11.29 -2.81
C ALA A 275 -8.93 11.09 -2.64
N PRO A 276 -8.13 12.10 -2.20
CA PRO A 276 -6.71 11.91 -1.91
C PRO A 276 -6.44 10.79 -0.89
N MET A 277 -7.26 10.66 0.15
CA MET A 277 -7.14 9.59 1.16
C MET A 277 -7.38 8.20 0.54
N ALA A 278 -8.35 8.08 -0.37
CA ALA A 278 -8.64 6.84 -1.09
C ALA A 278 -7.52 6.47 -2.07
N HIS A 279 -7.02 7.43 -2.87
CA HIS A 279 -5.86 7.24 -3.75
C HIS A 279 -4.62 6.78 -2.96
N ASN A 280 -4.37 7.43 -1.82
CA ASN A 280 -3.27 7.08 -0.92
C ASN A 280 -3.44 5.68 -0.34
N THR A 281 -4.66 5.25 -0.01
CA THR A 281 -4.94 3.90 0.50
C THR A 281 -4.59 2.82 -0.53
N VAL A 282 -5.01 3.00 -1.79
CA VAL A 282 -4.66 2.07 -2.88
C VAL A 282 -3.16 2.10 -3.16
N ARG A 283 -2.55 3.29 -3.21
CA ARG A 283 -1.10 3.44 -3.41
C ARG A 283 -0.30 2.74 -2.32
N TRP A 284 -0.66 2.94 -1.05
CA TRP A 284 -0.03 2.32 0.11
C TRP A 284 -0.07 0.79 0.04
N GLN A 285 -1.21 0.21 -0.38
CA GLN A 285 -1.33 -1.23 -0.58
C GLN A 285 -0.43 -1.74 -1.71
N MET A 286 -0.35 -0.99 -2.82
CA MET A 286 0.48 -1.35 -3.97
C MET A 286 1.99 -1.20 -3.72
N GLU A 287 2.39 -0.33 -2.79
CA GLU A 287 3.79 -0.15 -2.34
C GLU A 287 4.24 -1.31 -1.43
N ARG A 288 3.31 -1.91 -0.68
CA ARG A 288 3.60 -3.03 0.25
C ARG A 288 3.28 -4.42 -0.29
N ASN A 289 2.64 -4.54 -1.47
CA ASN A 289 2.39 -5.83 -2.09
C ASN A 289 3.72 -6.57 -2.39
N VAL A 290 3.89 -7.74 -1.79
CA VAL A 290 5.11 -8.55 -1.83
C VAL A 290 5.31 -9.21 -3.20
N GLU A 291 4.24 -9.44 -3.95
CA GLU A 291 4.27 -10.18 -5.22
C GLU A 291 4.89 -9.38 -6.37
N LYS A 292 4.78 -8.04 -6.34
CA LYS A 292 5.51 -7.17 -7.28
C LYS A 292 6.78 -6.70 -6.59
N MET A 293 7.89 -7.34 -6.92
CA MET A 293 9.22 -6.97 -6.44
C MET A 293 9.58 -5.55 -6.91
N LYS A 294 9.22 -4.54 -6.11
CA LYS A 294 9.52 -3.13 -6.41
C LYS A 294 10.70 -2.64 -5.60
N PHE A 295 11.68 -2.08 -6.30
CA PHE A 295 12.88 -1.46 -5.74
C PHE A 295 12.71 0.06 -5.53
N ASP A 296 11.49 0.51 -5.22
CA ASP A 296 11.24 1.94 -5.04
C ASP A 296 11.97 2.46 -3.80
N SER A 297 12.68 3.56 -4.00
CA SER A 297 13.50 4.24 -3.00
C SER A 297 12.96 5.62 -2.66
N LYS A 298 11.77 5.98 -3.19
CA LYS A 298 11.06 7.21 -2.82
C LYS A 298 10.38 7.05 -1.46
N PRO A 299 10.24 8.13 -0.68
CA PRO A 299 9.41 8.13 0.51
C PRO A 299 7.99 7.66 0.16
N GLY A 300 7.55 6.58 0.80
CA GLY A 300 6.20 6.04 0.61
C GLY A 300 5.14 6.86 1.34
N VAL A 301 3.88 6.59 1.00
CA VAL A 301 2.71 7.19 1.66
C VAL A 301 2.63 6.69 3.11
N LEU A 302 2.36 7.59 4.05
CA LEU A 302 2.12 7.22 5.46
C LEU A 302 0.70 6.69 5.66
N LEU A 303 0.53 5.77 6.60
CA LEU A 303 -0.73 5.14 6.96
C LEU A 303 -1.78 6.16 7.43
N LEU A 304 -1.36 7.24 8.10
CA LEU A 304 -2.26 8.35 8.48
C LEU A 304 -2.80 9.12 7.27
N GLN A 305 -2.16 9.04 6.10
CA GLN A 305 -2.66 9.64 4.85
C GLN A 305 -3.65 8.72 4.13
N THR A 306 -3.99 7.58 4.73
CA THR A 306 -4.89 6.57 4.18
C THR A 306 -6.13 6.45 5.06
N LEU A 307 -7.11 5.68 4.58
CA LEU A 307 -8.32 5.36 5.33
C LEU A 307 -8.07 4.40 6.50
N HIS A 308 -6.84 3.95 6.75
CA HIS A 308 -6.56 2.93 7.76
C HIS A 308 -6.94 3.37 9.18
N PHE A 309 -6.58 4.59 9.59
CA PHE A 309 -6.95 5.13 10.90
C PHE A 309 -8.29 5.87 10.90
N SER A 310 -8.99 5.89 9.77
CA SER A 310 -10.22 6.64 9.64
C SER A 310 -11.34 6.01 10.46
N ASP A 311 -12.02 6.86 11.21
CA ASP A 311 -13.21 6.51 11.96
C ASP A 311 -14.29 6.03 10.99
N LYS A 312 -14.85 4.85 11.27
CA LYS A 312 -15.82 4.22 10.40
C LYS A 312 -17.09 5.05 10.25
N GLU A 313 -17.63 5.60 11.34
CA GLU A 313 -18.89 6.34 11.29
C GLU A 313 -18.72 7.66 10.56
N LYS A 314 -17.63 8.38 10.82
CA LYS A 314 -17.30 9.62 10.08
C LYS A 314 -17.09 9.35 8.59
N THR A 315 -16.43 8.24 8.24
CA THR A 315 -16.22 7.87 6.84
C THR A 315 -17.54 7.48 6.16
N GLU A 316 -18.37 6.66 6.81
CA GLU A 316 -19.69 6.27 6.28
C GLU A 316 -20.61 7.50 6.12
N ALA A 317 -20.58 8.45 7.07
CA ALA A 317 -21.33 9.69 6.97
C ALA A 317 -20.89 10.56 5.78
N ALA A 318 -19.58 10.76 5.60
CA ALA A 318 -19.03 11.52 4.48
C ALA A 318 -19.35 10.87 3.13
N VAL A 319 -19.20 9.55 3.01
CA VAL A 319 -19.53 8.79 1.78
C VAL A 319 -21.02 8.86 1.46
N ALA A 320 -21.90 8.84 2.47
CA ALA A 320 -23.34 8.96 2.24
C ALA A 320 -23.82 10.37 1.97
N GLU A 321 -23.09 11.39 2.41
CA GLU A 321 -23.33 12.77 2.02
C GLU A 321 -23.00 12.98 0.54
N VAL A 322 -21.89 12.39 0.10
CA VAL A 322 -21.49 12.28 -1.31
C VAL A 322 -22.61 11.61 -2.14
N GLN A 323 -23.15 10.47 -1.70
CA GLN A 323 -24.19 9.74 -2.43
C GLN A 323 -25.61 10.33 -2.33
N GLY A 324 -25.80 11.44 -1.63
CA GLY A 324 -27.10 12.11 -1.44
C GLY A 324 -27.49 13.12 -2.54
N ASP A 325 -26.63 13.36 -3.53
CA ASP A 325 -26.86 14.31 -4.63
C ASP A 325 -28.09 13.95 -5.47
N PRO A 326 -29.09 14.84 -5.68
CA PRO A 326 -30.21 14.64 -6.59
C PRO A 326 -29.82 14.18 -8.01
N GLN A 327 -28.65 14.59 -8.52
CA GLN A 327 -28.11 14.11 -9.80
C GLN A 327 -27.49 12.71 -9.70
N CYS A 328 -26.80 12.36 -8.61
CA CYS A 328 -26.44 10.97 -8.32
C CYS A 328 -27.67 10.09 -8.05
N ILE A 329 -28.76 10.65 -7.51
CA ILE A 329 -30.05 9.97 -7.23
C ILE A 329 -30.85 9.75 -8.52
N LEU A 330 -30.88 10.74 -9.42
CA LEU A 330 -31.39 10.58 -10.80
C LEU A 330 -30.55 9.57 -11.57
N MET A 331 -29.22 9.58 -11.36
CA MET A 331 -28.35 8.54 -11.85
C MET A 331 -28.52 7.22 -11.11
N MET A 332 -28.96 7.12 -9.86
CA MET A 332 -29.13 5.88 -9.07
C MET A 332 -30.60 5.44 -8.94
N HIS A 333 -31.39 5.62 -9.99
CA HIS A 333 -32.73 5.03 -10.05
C HIS A 333 -32.61 3.50 -9.89
N LEU A 334 -32.98 3.01 -8.71
CA LEU A 334 -32.92 1.61 -8.31
C LEU A 334 -33.72 0.74 -9.30
N PRO A 335 -33.24 -0.46 -9.67
CA PRO A 335 -34.03 -1.40 -10.45
C PRO A 335 -35.23 -1.84 -9.59
N GLY A 336 -36.42 -1.33 -9.94
CA GLY A 336 -37.67 -1.67 -9.26
C GLY A 336 -38.56 -0.49 -8.86
N SER A 337 -38.18 0.76 -9.11
CA SER A 337 -39.07 1.90 -8.92
C SER A 337 -40.10 1.98 -10.08
N PRO A 338 -41.40 2.24 -9.79
CA PRO A 338 -42.42 2.35 -10.82
C PRO A 338 -42.12 3.53 -11.75
N GLU A 339 -42.15 3.29 -13.06
CA GLU A 339 -41.98 4.34 -14.08
C GLU A 339 -43.05 5.42 -13.86
N ILE A 340 -42.61 6.67 -13.73
CA ILE A 340 -43.51 7.82 -13.76
C ILE A 340 -44.02 7.93 -15.20
N PRO A 341 -45.34 7.78 -15.46
CA PRO A 341 -45.85 7.87 -16.81
C PRO A 341 -45.58 9.28 -17.35
N SER A 342 -44.93 9.34 -18.52
CA SER A 342 -44.77 10.57 -19.28
C SER A 342 -46.14 11.01 -19.77
N ASN A 343 -46.76 11.98 -19.08
CA ASN A 343 -47.94 12.65 -19.61
C ASN A 343 -47.49 13.61 -20.72
N LYS A 344 -47.99 13.35 -21.93
CA LYS A 344 -48.08 14.33 -23.01
C LYS A 344 -49.19 15.33 -22.73
#